data_AF-A0A1F2UH57-F1
#
_entry.id   AF-A0A1F2UH57-F1
#
_cell.length_a   1.000
_cell.length_b   1.000
_cell.length_c   1.000
_cell.angle_alpha   90.00
_cell.angle_beta   90.00
_cell.angle_gamma   90.00
#
_symmetry.space_group_name_H-M   'P 1'
#
loop_
_entity.id
_entity.type
_entity.pdbx_description
1 polymer ?
#
loop_
_entity_poly.entity_id
_entity_poly.type
_entity_poly.pdbx_seq_one_letter_code
_entity_poly.pdbx_strand_id
1 'polypeptide(L)' 'MDYQLPDGDGLTLLRELRKCCPDTVVVMLTAHKSLPTAVEAMRAGAYHYGSFQNGVAQVFRPARVPR' A
#
# COMPACT_ATOMS: atom_id res chain seq x y z
N MET A 1 -2.80 -3.51 3.19
CA MET A 1 -2.47 -4.70 2.38
C MET A 1 -0.97 -4.95 2.46
N ASP A 2 -0.52 -6.20 2.52
CA ASP A 2 0.92 -6.49 2.57
C ASP A 2 1.56 -6.43 1.17
N TYR A 3 2.85 -6.11 1.13
CA TYR A 3 3.68 -6.24 -0.07
C TYR A 3 3.99 -7.70 -0.38
N GLN A 4 4.32 -8.49 0.65
CA GLN A 4 4.50 -9.94 0.51
C GLN A 4 3.23 -10.64 0.97
N LEU A 5 2.44 -11.16 0.03
CA LEU A 5 1.31 -12.01 0.34
C LEU A 5 1.75 -13.48 0.34
N PRO A 6 1.11 -14.36 1.13
CA PRO A 6 1.43 -15.78 1.14
C PRO A 6 1.27 -16.46 -0.23
N ASP A 7 0.34 -15.95 -1.03
CA ASP A 7 -0.09 -16.44 -2.33
C ASP A 7 0.35 -15.55 -3.51
N GLY A 8 1.13 -14.49 -3.26
CA GLY A 8 1.62 -13.63 -4.33
C GLY A 8 2.21 -12.29 -3.93
N ASP A 9 2.21 -11.38 -4.89
CA ASP A 9 2.81 -10.05 -4.79
C ASP A 9 1.73 -8.97 -4.63
N GLY A 10 1.83 -8.21 -3.54
CA GLY A 10 0.90 -7.13 -3.25
C GLY A 10 0.90 -6.01 -4.28
N LEU A 11 1.99 -5.78 -5.02
CA LEU A 11 1.99 -4.82 -6.12
C LEU A 11 1.07 -5.25 -7.25
N THR A 12 1.05 -6.54 -7.57
CA THR A 12 0.21 -7.07 -8.64
C THR A 12 -1.26 -6.90 -8.30
N LEU A 13 -1.67 -7.25 -7.08
CA LEU A 13 -3.03 -7.03 -6.62
C LEU A 13 -3.39 -5.53 -6.53
N LEU A 14 -2.46 -4.65 -6.12
CA LEU A 14 -2.68 -3.20 -6.15
C LEU A 14 -2.97 -2.68 -7.57
N ARG A 15 -2.23 -3.16 -8.59
CA ARG A 15 -2.45 -2.77 -9.99
C ARG A 15 -3.82 -3.24 -10.49
N GLU A 16 -4.24 -4.44 -10.13
CA GLU A 16 -5.58 -4.95 -10.51
C GLU A 16 -6.69 -4.17 -9.79
N LEU A 17 -6.52 -3.88 -8.50
CA LEU A 17 -7.46 -3.06 -7.72
C LEU A 17 -7.61 -1.66 -8.33
N ARG A 18 -6.52 -1.06 -8.81
CA ARG A 18 -6.57 0.25 -9.47
C ARG A 18 -7.37 0.22 -10.78
N LYS A 19 -7.39 -0.91 -11.49
CA LYS A 19 -8.17 -1.09 -12.72
C LYS A 19 -9.66 -1.29 -12.42
N CYS A 20 -10.00 -2.12 -11.44
CA CYS A 20 -11.40 -2.45 -11.15
C CYS A 20 -12.09 -1.44 -10.22
N CYS A 21 -11.35 -0.77 -9.34
CA CYS A 21 -11.85 0.17 -8.34
C CYS A 21 -10.87 1.35 -8.18
N PRO A 22 -10.78 2.25 -9.18
CA PRO A 22 -9.78 3.32 -9.20
C PRO A 22 -9.85 4.28 -8.00
N ASP A 23 -11.04 4.47 -7.42
CA ASP A 23 -11.29 5.37 -6.28
C ASP A 23 -10.90 4.75 -4.93
N THR A 24 -10.54 3.45 -4.91
CA THR A 24 -10.14 2.79 -3.68
C THR A 24 -8.78 3.30 -3.21
N VAL A 25 -8.75 3.80 -1.98
CA VAL A 25 -7.52 4.17 -1.28
C VAL A 25 -6.87 2.89 -0.76
N VAL A 26 -5.68 2.58 -1.29
CA VAL A 26 -4.91 1.41 -0.86
C VAL A 26 -3.70 1.87 -0.05
N VAL A 27 -3.61 1.32 1.15
CA VAL A 27 -2.46 1.52 2.05
C VAL A 27 -1.71 0.20 2.19
N MET A 28 -0.42 0.22 1.87
CA MET A 28 0.45 -0.94 1.99
C MET A 28 1.20 -0.93 3.31
N LEU A 29 1.12 -2.02 4.05
CA LEU A 29 1.78 -2.23 5.33
C LEU A 29 2.49 -3.57 5.29
N THR A 30 3.80 -3.58 5.55
CA THR A 30 4.61 -4.79 5.43
C THR A 30 5.67 -4.91 6.52
N ALA A 31 6.08 -6.13 6.88
CA ALA A 31 7.26 -6.34 7.72
C ALA A 31 8.56 -6.15 6.92
N HIS A 32 8.50 -6.25 5.58
CA HIS A 32 9.65 -6.24 4.69
C HIS A 32 9.75 -4.90 3.93
N LYS A 33 10.32 -3.87 4.57
CA LYS A 33 10.50 -2.55 3.93
C LYS A 33 11.87 -2.39 3.28
N SER A 34 11.88 -1.83 2.08
CA SER A 34 13.08 -1.31 1.43
C SER A 34 12.76 -0.07 0.61
N LEU A 35 13.76 0.75 0.29
CA LEU A 35 13.54 1.92 -0.56
C LEU A 35 12.99 1.55 -1.96
N PRO A 36 13.50 0.50 -2.66
CA PRO A 36 12.94 0.10 -3.95
C PRO A 36 11.46 -0.29 -3.87
N THR A 37 11.07 -1.09 -2.89
CA THR A 37 9.68 -1.56 -2.73
C THR A 37 8.73 -0.41 -2.40
N ALA A 38 9.17 0.57 -1.60
CA ALA A 38 8.41 1.79 -1.34
C ALA A 38 8.17 2.59 -2.62
N VAL A 39 9.21 2.78 -3.45
CA VAL A 39 9.10 3.51 -4.72
C VAL A 39 8.16 2.79 -5.68
N GLU A 40 8.24 1.46 -5.79
CA GLU A 40 7.35 0.66 -6.62
C GLU A 40 5.90 0.75 -6.15
N ALA A 41 5.64 0.64 -4.84
CA ALA A 41 4.30 0.74 -4.27
C ALA A 41 3.68 2.11 -4.56
N MET A 42 4.43 3.19 -4.33
CA MET A 42 3.98 4.55 -4.64
C MET A 42 3.66 4.72 -6.14
N ARG A 43 4.54 4.23 -7.02
CA ARG A 43 4.33 4.26 -8.48
C ARG A 43 3.12 3.45 -8.95
N ALA A 44 2.82 2.35 -8.27
CA ALA A 44 1.63 1.54 -8.52
C ALA A 44 0.33 2.18 -7.96
N GLY A 45 0.44 3.34 -7.29
CA GLY A 45 -0.69 4.09 -6.78
C GLY A 45 -1.05 3.75 -5.33
N ALA A 46 -0.15 3.17 -4.55
CA ALA A 46 -0.38 3.07 -3.10
C ALA A 46 -0.42 4.49 -2.51
N TYR A 47 -1.42 4.76 -1.69
CA TYR A 47 -1.53 6.05 -1.00
C TYR A 47 -0.46 6.20 0.09
N HIS A 48 -0.14 5.09 0.76
CA HIS A 48 0.87 5.05 1.81
C HIS A 48 1.56 3.69 1.85
N TYR A 49 2.84 3.68 2.23
CA TYR A 49 3.66 2.48 2.41
C TYR A 49 4.37 2.58 3.76
N GLY A 50 4.19 1.59 4.62
CA GLY A 50 4.73 1.60 5.97
C GLY A 50 5.08 0.21 6.49
N SER A 51 5.78 0.17 7.63
CA SER A 51 6.07 -1.08 8.32
C SER A 51 5.23 -1.26 9.57
N PHE A 52 4.80 -2.49 9.87
CA PHE A 52 4.05 -2.83 11.09
C PHE A 52 4.76 -2.40 12.38
N GLN A 53 6.10 -2.34 12.34
CA GLN A 53 6.92 -1.90 13.47
C GLN A 53 6.82 -0.40 13.79
N ASN A 54 6.29 0.44 12.88
CA ASN A 54 6.20 1.89 13.09
C ASN A 54 4.89 2.33 13.78
N GLY A 55 4.10 1.40 14.31
CA GLY A 55 2.81 1.70 14.95
C GLY A 55 1.72 2.02 13.93
N VAL A 56 0.69 1.16 13.87
CA VAL A 56 -0.48 1.31 12.98
C VAL A 56 -1.20 2.66 13.12
N ALA A 57 -1.05 3.35 14.26
CA ALA A 57 -1.67 4.65 14.51
C ALA A 57 -1.18 5.77 13.56
N GLN A 58 0.07 5.72 13.09
CA GLN A 58 0.60 6.69 12.12
C GLN A 58 -0.05 6.54 10.73
N VAL A 59 -0.49 5.33 10.42
CA VAL A 59 -1.08 4.95 9.14
C VAL A 59 -2.55 5.39 9.06
N PHE A 60 -3.26 5.28 10.19
CA PHE A 60 -4.69 5.60 10.31
C PHE A 60 -4.98 7.06 10.64
N ARG A 61 -4.08 8.00 10.31
CA ARG A 61 -4.52 9.40 10.22
C ARG A 61 -5.55 9.47 9.09
N PRO A 62 -6.72 10.12 9.28
CA PRO A 62 -7.74 10.17 8.25
C PRO A 62 -7.10 10.76 6.99
N ALA A 63 -6.88 9.89 6.00
CA ALA A 63 -6.47 10.29 4.67
C ALA A 63 -7.55 11.26 4.20
N ARG A 64 -7.19 12.52 3.94
CA ARG A 64 -8.10 13.42 3.22
C ARG A 64 -8.24 12.82 1.83
N VAL A 65 -9.29 12.04 1.63
CA VAL A 65 -9.66 11.52 0.31
C VAL A 65 -10.03 12.77 -0.50
N PRO A 66 -9.28 13.11 -1.56
CA PRO A 66 -9.71 14.17 -2.46
C PRO A 66 -11.06 13.76 -3.05
N ARG A 67 -12.02 14.67 -3.04
CA ARG A 67 -13.32 14.46 -3.70
C ARG A 67 -13.15 14.29 -5.19
#